data_AF-A0A521UK33-F1
#
_entry.id   AF-A0A521UK33-F1
#
_cell.length_a   1.000
_cell.length_b   1.000
_cell.length_c   1.000
_cell.angle_alpha   90.00
_cell.angle_beta   90.00
_cell.angle_gamma   90.00
#
_symmetry.space_group_name_H-M   'P 1'
#
loop_
_entity.id
_entity.type
_entity.pdbx_description
1 polymer ?
#
loop_
_entity_poly.entity_id
_entity_poly.type
_entity_poly.pdbx_seq_one_letter_code
_entity_poly.pdbx_strand_id
1 'polypeptide(L)'
;MAAPVRKGTDPKKSRPSHRSTHDRVTITLPRATMQRVRQRAADSGAPSLSAYISRRLDESERELTFMEYLDELFHAQPITDEEQRWADSLLGL
;
A
#
# COMPACT_ATOMS: atom_id res chain seq x y z
N MET A 1 -45.54 -28.61 -46.49
CA MET A 1 -44.96 -28.86 -45.15
C MET A 1 -43.68 -28.06 -45.05
N ALA A 2 -43.65 -26.98 -44.27
CA ALA A 2 -42.51 -26.07 -44.17
C ALA A 2 -41.67 -26.37 -42.92
N ALA A 3 -40.36 -26.51 -43.08
CA ALA A 3 -39.42 -26.77 -41.99
C ALA A 3 -39.10 -25.50 -41.19
N PRO A 4 -38.83 -25.59 -39.87
CA PRO A 4 -38.54 -24.43 -39.04
C PRO A 4 -37.08 -23.96 -39.17
N VAL A 5 -36.92 -22.65 -39.30
CA VAL A 5 -35.64 -21.92 -39.34
C VAL A 5 -35.01 -21.90 -37.95
N ARG A 6 -33.77 -22.42 -37.82
CA ARG A 6 -32.98 -22.34 -36.58
C ARG A 6 -32.43 -20.93 -36.42
N LYS A 7 -32.88 -20.21 -35.38
CA LYS A 7 -32.29 -18.93 -34.96
C LYS A 7 -30.87 -19.17 -34.46
N GLY A 8 -29.89 -18.58 -35.12
CA GLY A 8 -28.50 -18.53 -34.68
C GLY A 8 -28.39 -17.81 -33.34
N THR A 9 -27.66 -18.40 -32.41
CA THR A 9 -27.25 -17.76 -31.16
C THR A 9 -26.05 -16.87 -31.46
N ASP A 10 -26.24 -15.56 -31.34
CA ASP A 10 -25.14 -14.59 -31.39
C ASP A 10 -24.12 -14.87 -30.27
N PRO A 11 -22.81 -14.90 -30.57
CA PRO A 11 -21.79 -15.03 -29.54
C PRO A 11 -21.77 -13.76 -28.67
N LYS A 12 -22.10 -13.93 -27.37
CA LYS A 12 -21.94 -12.89 -26.36
C LYS A 12 -20.51 -12.36 -26.38
N LYS A 13 -20.36 -11.10 -26.84
CA LYS A 13 -19.11 -10.33 -26.82
C LYS A 13 -18.65 -10.19 -25.36
N SER A 14 -17.71 -11.03 -24.94
CA SER A 14 -17.08 -10.95 -23.62
C SER A 14 -16.31 -9.65 -23.50
N ARG A 15 -16.75 -8.77 -22.60
CA ARG A 15 -16.02 -7.53 -22.27
C ARG A 15 -14.62 -7.87 -21.74
N PRO A 16 -13.58 -7.10 -22.09
CA PRO A 16 -12.24 -7.32 -21.57
C PRO A 16 -12.25 -7.13 -20.05
N SER A 17 -11.92 -8.20 -19.34
CA SER A 17 -11.67 -8.17 -17.91
C SER A 17 -10.37 -7.39 -17.68
N HIS A 18 -10.47 -6.17 -17.16
CA HIS A 18 -9.31 -5.46 -16.61
C HIS A 18 -8.71 -6.35 -15.51
N ARG A 19 -7.56 -6.99 -15.79
CA ARG A 19 -6.78 -7.65 -14.74
C ARG A 19 -6.30 -6.56 -13.80
N SER A 20 -6.88 -6.48 -12.62
CA SER A 20 -6.34 -5.68 -11.54
C SER A 20 -4.99 -6.29 -11.13
N THR A 21 -3.90 -5.53 -11.19
CA THR A 21 -2.54 -5.95 -10.81
C THR A 21 -2.42 -6.02 -9.29
N HIS A 22 -3.09 -6.99 -8.66
CA HIS A 22 -2.98 -7.24 -7.23
C HIS A 22 -2.56 -8.68 -7.01
N ASP A 23 -1.54 -8.86 -6.18
CA ASP A 23 -1.15 -10.17 -5.69
C ASP A 23 -1.94 -10.50 -4.42
N ARG A 24 -2.43 -11.74 -4.34
CA ARG A 24 -3.20 -12.22 -3.20
C ARG A 24 -2.30 -13.00 -2.25
N VAL A 25 -2.10 -12.45 -1.06
CA VAL A 25 -1.37 -13.10 0.02
C VAL A 25 -2.36 -13.63 1.06
N THR A 26 -2.12 -14.85 1.56
CA THR A 26 -2.87 -15.43 2.69
C THR A 26 -1.96 -15.46 3.90
N ILE A 27 -2.40 -14.87 5.01
CA ILE A 27 -1.65 -14.83 6.27
C ILE A 27 -2.39 -15.60 7.36
N THR A 28 -1.65 -16.29 8.22
CA THR A 28 -2.20 -16.96 9.41
C THR A 28 -1.84 -16.16 10.65
N LEU A 29 -2.85 -15.85 11.48
CA LEU A 29 -2.69 -15.06 12.70
C LEU A 29 -3.36 -15.79 13.87
N PRO A 30 -2.89 -15.58 15.12
CA PRO A 30 -3.61 -16.00 16.30
C PRO A 30 -5.05 -15.45 16.29
N ARG A 31 -6.01 -16.27 16.73
CA ARG A 31 -7.45 -15.92 16.69
C ARG A 31 -7.76 -14.59 17.39
N ALA A 32 -7.14 -14.36 18.54
CA ALA A 32 -7.29 -13.10 19.29
C ALA A 32 -6.76 -11.89 18.52
N THR A 33 -5.65 -12.04 17.79
CA THR A 33 -5.11 -10.99 16.92
C THR A 33 -6.05 -10.72 15.76
N MET A 34 -6.55 -11.77 15.11
CA MET A 34 -7.51 -11.64 14.00
C MET A 34 -8.78 -10.87 14.43
N GLN A 35 -9.33 -11.17 15.61
CA GLN A 35 -10.47 -10.44 16.18
C GLN A 35 -10.16 -8.96 16.40
N ARG A 36 -9.00 -8.63 16.99
CA ARG A 36 -8.57 -7.23 17.20
C ARG A 36 -8.43 -6.46 15.89
N VAL A 37 -7.86 -7.08 14.86
CA VAL A 37 -7.70 -6.43 13.54
C VAL A 37 -9.06 -6.16 12.92
N ARG A 38 -10.00 -7.12 12.98
CA ARG A 38 -11.38 -6.91 12.48
C ARG A 38 -12.08 -5.77 13.20
N GLN A 39 -11.97 -5.72 14.53
CA GLN A 39 -12.58 -4.65 15.31
C GLN A 39 -12.02 -3.28 14.90
N ARG A 40 -10.69 -3.14 14.86
CA ARG A 40 -10.04 -1.89 14.44
C ARG A 40 -10.38 -1.48 13.01
N ALA A 41 -10.50 -2.44 12.10
CA ALA A 41 -10.92 -2.15 10.73
C ALA A 41 -12.35 -1.58 10.69
N ALA A 42 -13.27 -2.15 11.47
CA ALA A 42 -14.63 -1.63 11.61
C ALA A 42 -14.64 -0.22 12.23
N ASP A 43 -13.90 -0.02 13.32
CA ASP A 43 -13.83 1.27 14.03
C ASP A 43 -13.24 2.39 13.14
N SER A 44 -12.32 2.03 12.24
CA SER A 44 -11.71 2.97 11.29
C SER A 44 -12.60 3.37 10.11
N GLY A 45 -13.77 2.73 9.95
CA GLY A 45 -14.64 2.92 8.78
C GLY A 45 -14.03 2.40 7.47
N ALA A 46 -13.09 1.46 7.53
CA ALA A 46 -12.45 0.93 6.34
C ALA A 46 -13.43 0.09 5.51
N PRO A 47 -13.42 0.20 4.17
CA PRO A 47 -14.36 -0.52 3.30
C PRO A 47 -14.12 -2.03 3.29
N SER A 48 -12.91 -2.48 3.63
CA SER A 48 -12.57 -3.89 3.78
C SER A 48 -11.38 -4.09 4.70
N LEU A 49 -11.17 -5.33 5.15
CA LEU A 49 -10.00 -5.71 5.93
C LEU A 49 -8.70 -5.53 5.13
N SER A 50 -8.73 -5.81 3.82
CA SER A 50 -7.56 -5.60 2.95
C SER A 50 -7.23 -4.12 2.83
N ALA A 51 -8.22 -3.25 2.63
CA ALA A 51 -8.01 -1.80 2.58
C ALA A 51 -7.45 -1.26 3.90
N TYR A 52 -7.95 -1.75 5.03
CA TYR A 52 -7.41 -1.40 6.34
C TYR A 52 -5.94 -1.83 6.48
N ILE A 53 -5.61 -3.07 6.13
CA ILE A 53 -4.25 -3.59 6.24
C ILE A 53 -3.30 -2.86 5.29
N SER A 54 -3.67 -2.63 4.03
CA SER A 54 -2.87 -1.87 3.08
C SER A 54 -2.54 -0.48 3.61
N ARG A 55 -3.55 0.25 4.11
CA ARG A 55 -3.33 1.57 4.71
C ARG A 55 -2.36 1.51 5.90
N ARG A 56 -2.50 0.50 6.77
CA ARG A 56 -1.59 0.33 7.92
C ARG A 56 -0.16 -0.03 7.51
N LEU A 57 0.01 -0.78 6.42
CA LEU A 57 1.32 -1.07 5.86
C LEU A 57 1.99 0.21 5.34
N ASP A 58 1.26 1.01 4.56
CA ASP A 58 1.76 2.30 4.05
C ASP A 58 2.14 3.25 5.19
N GLU A 59 1.34 3.29 6.26
CA GLU A 59 1.65 4.07 7.47
C GLU A 59 2.90 3.54 8.19
N SER A 60 3.05 2.23 8.32
CA SER A 60 4.21 1.62 8.98
C SER A 60 5.51 1.77 8.20
N GLU A 61 5.45 1.75 6.87
CA GLU A 61 6.62 1.95 6.01
C GLU A 61 7.16 3.37 6.19
N ARG A 62 6.28 4.38 6.22
CA ARG A 62 6.67 5.77 6.50
C ARG A 62 7.31 5.93 7.87
N GLU A 63 6.77 5.25 8.89
CA GLU A 63 7.31 5.30 10.24
C GLU A 63 8.70 4.65 10.31
N LEU A 64 8.88 3.48 9.68
CA LEU A 64 10.18 2.81 9.60
C LEU A 64 11.22 3.66 8.88
N THR A 65 10.89 4.20 7.70
CA THR A 65 11.79 5.09 6.96
C THR A 65 12.12 6.35 7.76
N PHE A 66 11.16 6.90 8.50
CA PHE A 66 11.43 8.05 9.37
C PHE A 66 12.37 7.69 10.52
N MET A 67 12.20 6.52 11.13
CA MET A 67 13.08 6.05 12.19
C MET A 67 14.49 5.76 11.68
N GLU A 68 14.63 5.20 10.47
CA GLU A 68 15.93 5.02 9.80
C GLU A 68 16.61 6.36 9.55
N TYR A 69 15.88 7.36 9.05
CA TYR A 69 16.41 8.71 8.85
C TYR A 69 16.86 9.39 10.16
N LEU A 70 16.09 9.21 11.24
CA LEU A 70 16.50 9.70 12.55
C LEU A 70 17.76 9.00 13.04
N ASP A 71 17.85 7.69 12.85
CA ASP A 71 19.03 6.92 13.23
C ASP A 71 20.28 7.40 12.47
N GLU A 72 20.17 7.66 11.17
CA GLU A 72 21.23 8.27 10.37
C GLU A 72 21.61 9.66 10.89
N LEU A 73 20.65 10.49 11.27
CA LEU A 73 20.94 11.81 11.86
C LEU A 73 21.64 11.72 13.22
N PHE A 74 21.24 10.77 14.08
CA PHE A 74 21.87 10.59 15.39
C PHE A 74 23.26 9.96 15.30
N HIS A 75 23.53 9.18 14.25
CA HIS A 75 24.83 8.57 13.99
C HIS A 75 25.67 9.35 12.95
N ALA A 76 25.17 10.47 12.45
CA ALA A 76 25.92 11.34 11.57
C ALA A 76 27.18 11.84 12.30
N GLN A 77 28.32 11.76 11.60
CA GLN A 77 29.56 12.39 12.05
C GLN A 77 29.31 13.90 12.24
N PRO A 78 30.09 14.57 13.11
CA PRO A 78 30.07 16.02 13.19
C PRO A 78 30.21 16.62 11.78
N ILE A 79 29.43 17.66 11.49
CA ILE A 79 29.52 18.39 10.22
C ILE A 79 30.99 18.80 10.03
N THR A 80 31.56 18.45 8.89
CA THR A 80 32.95 18.77 8.60
C THR A 80 33.13 20.27 8.42
N ASP A 81 34.34 20.80 8.66
CA ASP A 81 34.64 22.22 8.45
C ASP A 81 34.37 22.69 7.01
N GLU A 82 34.40 21.78 6.04
CA GLU A 82 34.07 22.04 4.63
C GLU A 82 32.56 22.19 4.42
N GLU A 83 31.76 21.30 5.01
CA GLU A 83 30.29 21.36 4.98
C GLU A 83 29.76 22.57 5.75
N GLN A 84 30.40 22.92 6.87
CA GLN A 84 30.08 24.11 7.65
C GLN A 84 30.29 25.38 6.81
N ARG A 85 31.45 25.51 6.16
CA ARG A 85 31.75 26.65 5.28
C ARG A 85 30.83 26.73 4.06
N TRP A 86 30.44 25.57 3.51
CA TRP A 86 29.44 25.51 2.45
C TRP A 86 28.07 26.03 2.94
N ALA A 87 27.61 25.59 4.11
CA ALA A 87 26.35 26.02 4.69
C ALA A 87 26.34 27.53 5.01
N ASP A 88 27.42 28.05 5.61
CA ASP A 88 27.59 29.47 5.92
C ASP A 88 27.52 30.33 4.64
N SER A 89 28.13 29.85 3.54
CA SER A 89 28.08 30.55 2.24
C SER A 89 26.68 30.63 1.62
N LEU A 90 25.81 29.65 1.88
CA LEU A 90 24.42 29.64 1.40
C LEU A 90 23.48 30.46 2.29
N LEU A 91 23.76 30.50 3.59
CA LEU A 91 22.95 31.20 4.58
C LEU A 91 23.37 32.66 4.79
N GLY A 92 24.52 33.07 4.24
CA GLY A 92 25.04 34.43 4.33
C GLY A 92 25.51 34.80 5.75
N LEU A 93 25.96 33.80 6.51
CA LEU A 93 26.52 33.93 7.86
C LEU A 93 28.05 34.09 7.82
#